data_AF-A0A849SK19-F1
#
_entry.id   AF-A0A849SK19-F1
#
_cell.length_a   1.000
_cell.length_b   1.000
_cell.length_c   1.000
_cell.angle_alpha   90.00
_cell.angle_beta   90.00
_cell.angle_gamma   90.00
#
_symmetry.space_group_name_H-M   'P 1'
#
loop_
_entity.id
_entity.type
_entity.pdbx_description
1 polymer ?
#
loop_
_entity_poly.entity_id
_entity_poly.type
_entity_poly.pdbx_seq_one_letter_code
_entity_poly.pdbx_strand_id
1 'polypeptide(L)'
;LFKLVTANSLKPKTMRDRECINRFCAFHLLPLDNYKGDMDEWLAESLRKMNELDQLSLSNLSALFKNSLNNNYTLFQEQAFRKHTPRQSRRGVINISLWDVMTTELANYSDEQIKLHANEIKTSFYKLLNDEDFSNSITLGTNSTRNVWYRFMAVQQMLQEIFNA
;
A
#
# COMPACT_ATOMS: atom_id res chain seq x y z
N LEU A 1 -15.78 0.89 -4.49
CA LEU A 1 -14.63 0.31 -3.77
C LEU A 1 -13.75 1.37 -3.08
N PHE A 2 -13.01 2.22 -3.79
CA PHE A 2 -12.07 3.19 -3.17
C PHE A 2 -12.66 4.02 -2.01
N LYS A 3 -13.83 4.65 -2.20
CA LYS A 3 -14.51 5.41 -1.13
C LYS A 3 -14.91 4.56 0.07
N LEU A 4 -15.27 3.30 -0.15
CA LEU A 4 -15.61 2.35 0.92
C LEU A 4 -14.36 2.05 1.76
N VAL A 5 -13.28 1.60 1.11
CA VAL A 5 -12.03 1.19 1.78
C VAL A 5 -11.35 2.36 2.49
N THR A 6 -11.44 3.56 1.90
CA THR A 6 -10.91 4.78 2.53
C THR A 6 -11.88 5.40 3.53
N ALA A 7 -13.09 4.86 3.70
CA ALA A 7 -14.19 5.44 4.47
C ALA A 7 -14.47 6.91 4.08
N ASN A 8 -14.27 7.26 2.81
CA ASN A 8 -14.40 8.59 2.23
C ASN A 8 -13.61 9.67 3.01
N SER A 9 -12.55 9.29 3.72
CA SER A 9 -11.79 10.19 4.60
C SER A 9 -10.73 11.00 3.86
N LEU A 10 -10.43 10.67 2.60
CA LEU A 10 -9.52 11.43 1.74
C LEU A 10 -10.29 12.59 1.11
N LYS A 11 -9.85 13.82 1.37
CA LYS A 11 -10.53 15.03 0.90
C LYS A 11 -10.13 15.31 -0.57
N PRO A 12 -11.08 15.35 -1.52
CA PRO A 12 -10.76 15.69 -2.91
C PRO A 12 -10.20 17.10 -3.07
N LYS A 13 -10.58 18.04 -2.19
CA LYS A 13 -10.09 19.43 -2.18
C LYS A 13 -8.57 19.52 -1.99
N THR A 14 -7.95 18.54 -1.33
CA THR A 14 -6.49 18.49 -1.13
C THR A 14 -5.82 17.53 -2.12
N MET A 15 -6.54 17.06 -3.13
CA MET A 15 -6.09 16.09 -4.15
C MET A 15 -5.50 14.79 -3.58
N ARG A 16 -5.78 14.47 -2.31
CA ARG A 16 -5.15 13.34 -1.62
C ARG A 16 -5.59 12.01 -2.20
N ASP A 17 -6.83 11.93 -2.69
CA ASP A 17 -7.34 10.79 -3.41
C ASP A 17 -6.55 10.50 -4.69
N ARG A 18 -6.28 11.54 -5.50
CA ARG A 18 -5.49 11.46 -6.73
C ARG A 18 -4.03 11.09 -6.44
N GLU A 19 -3.44 11.70 -5.42
CA GLU A 19 -2.07 11.39 -5.00
C GLU A 19 -1.94 9.93 -4.55
N CYS A 20 -2.88 9.41 -3.73
CA CYS A 20 -2.87 8.01 -3.32
C CYS A 20 -2.92 7.04 -4.50
N ILE A 21 -3.79 7.33 -5.48
CA ILE A 21 -3.91 6.48 -6.67
C ILE A 21 -2.62 6.54 -7.49
N ASN A 22 -2.05 7.74 -7.70
CA ASN A 22 -0.81 7.88 -8.46
C ASN A 22 0.39 7.23 -7.74
N ARG A 23 0.43 7.27 -6.41
CA ARG A 23 1.44 6.54 -5.61
C ARG A 23 1.40 5.04 -5.85
N PHE A 24 0.22 4.43 -5.90
CA PHE A 24 0.08 3.04 -6.29
C PHE A 24 0.65 2.81 -7.70
N CYS A 25 0.24 3.63 -8.69
CA CYS A 25 0.75 3.51 -10.05
C CYS A 25 2.27 3.61 -10.10
N ALA A 26 2.86 4.56 -9.38
CA ALA A 26 4.30 4.78 -9.38
C ALA A 26 5.07 3.61 -8.77
N PHE A 27 4.70 3.15 -7.57
CA PHE A 27 5.37 2.02 -6.93
C PHE A 27 5.12 0.68 -7.62
N HIS A 28 4.05 0.55 -8.41
CA HIS A 28 3.79 -0.65 -9.18
C HIS A 28 4.50 -0.66 -10.55
N LEU A 29 4.63 0.50 -11.22
CA LEU A 29 5.20 0.59 -12.57
C LEU A 29 6.72 0.82 -12.59
N LEU A 30 7.26 1.52 -11.59
CA LEU A 30 8.65 1.94 -11.57
C LEU A 30 9.47 1.05 -10.63
N PRO A 31 10.69 0.61 -11.03
CA PRO A 31 11.55 -0.19 -10.17
C PRO A 31 11.95 0.57 -8.90
N LEU A 32 11.69 0.00 -7.72
CA LEU A 32 11.92 0.66 -6.43
C LEU A 32 13.35 1.19 -6.26
N ASP A 33 14.34 0.50 -6.84
CA ASP A 33 15.76 0.90 -6.83
C ASP A 33 16.03 2.27 -7.46
N ASN A 34 15.12 2.75 -8.31
CA ASN A 34 15.21 4.07 -8.92
C ASN A 34 14.67 5.20 -8.04
N TYR A 35 14.09 4.89 -6.87
CA TYR A 35 13.50 5.89 -5.99
C TYR A 35 14.57 6.71 -5.23
N LYS A 36 14.63 8.02 -5.52
CA LYS A 36 15.70 8.93 -5.02
C LYS A 36 15.28 9.83 -3.85
N GLY A 37 14.12 9.57 -3.25
CA GLY A 37 13.63 10.36 -2.13
C GLY A 37 12.75 11.56 -2.50
N ASP A 38 12.62 11.84 -3.80
CA ASP A 38 11.72 12.85 -4.34
C ASP A 38 10.42 12.18 -4.80
N MET A 39 9.37 12.37 -4.00
CA MET A 39 8.06 11.80 -4.31
C MET A 39 7.37 12.52 -5.47
N ASP A 40 7.58 13.81 -5.64
CA ASP A 40 6.89 14.57 -6.68
C ASP A 40 7.45 14.17 -8.05
N GLU A 41 8.77 14.04 -8.17
CA GLU A 41 9.41 13.53 -9.39
C GLU A 41 9.03 12.06 -9.66
N TRP A 42 8.95 11.22 -8.62
CA TRP A 42 8.50 9.84 -8.74
C TRP A 42 7.07 9.72 -9.30
N LEU A 43 6.18 10.58 -8.83
CA LEU A 43 4.79 10.67 -9.29
C LEU A 43 4.66 11.31 -10.67
N ALA A 44 5.58 12.18 -11.07
CA ALA A 44 5.62 12.72 -12.42
C ALA A 44 6.09 11.65 -13.43
N GLU A 45 7.12 10.87 -13.06
CA GLU A 45 7.65 9.79 -13.88
C GLU A 45 6.61 8.69 -14.12
N SER A 46 5.82 8.34 -13.12
CA SER A 46 4.74 7.34 -13.29
C SER A 46 3.70 7.80 -14.31
N LEU A 47 3.34 9.08 -14.31
CA LEU A 47 2.39 9.64 -15.29
C LEU A 47 2.97 9.63 -16.70
N ARG A 48 4.27 9.97 -16.86
CA ARG A 48 4.97 9.83 -18.14
C ARG A 48 4.93 8.37 -18.61
N LYS A 49 5.24 7.42 -17.72
CA LYS A 49 5.20 6.00 -18.04
C LYS A 49 3.81 5.52 -18.44
N MET A 50 2.78 5.96 -17.73
CA MET A 50 1.39 5.61 -18.03
C MET A 50 0.92 6.12 -19.40
N ASN A 51 1.43 7.26 -19.87
CA ASN A 51 1.12 7.78 -21.21
C ASN A 51 1.69 6.92 -22.35
N GLU A 52 2.67 6.06 -22.05
CA GLU A 52 3.25 5.11 -23.01
C GLU A 52 2.50 3.77 -23.02
N LEU A 53 1.62 3.51 -22.04
CA LEU A 53 0.92 2.25 -21.90
C LEU A 53 -0.30 2.19 -22.82
N ASP A 54 -0.56 1.00 -23.37
CA ASP A 54 -1.80 0.73 -24.09
C ASP A 54 -3.01 0.61 -23.14
N GLN A 55 -4.21 0.64 -23.73
CA GLN A 55 -5.45 0.58 -22.97
C GLN A 55 -5.59 -0.72 -22.16
N LEU A 56 -5.02 -1.82 -22.65
CA LEU A 56 -5.04 -3.12 -21.96
C LEU A 56 -4.18 -3.06 -20.69
N SER A 57 -2.96 -2.53 -20.81
CA SER A 57 -2.03 -2.35 -19.68
C SER A 57 -2.59 -1.40 -18.62
N LEU A 58 -3.21 -0.29 -19.03
CA LEU A 58 -3.92 0.62 -18.12
C LEU A 58 -5.11 -0.05 -17.42
N SER A 59 -5.85 -0.90 -18.13
CA SER A 59 -6.95 -1.67 -17.57
C SER A 59 -6.47 -2.72 -16.55
N ASN A 60 -5.36 -3.40 -16.84
CA ASN A 60 -4.71 -4.34 -15.94
C ASN A 60 -4.20 -3.64 -14.67
N LEU A 61 -3.55 -2.48 -14.80
CA LEU A 61 -3.12 -1.67 -13.66
C LEU A 61 -4.31 -1.26 -12.77
N SER A 62 -5.43 -0.88 -13.39
CA SER A 62 -6.68 -0.58 -12.68
C SER A 62 -7.24 -1.80 -11.94
N ALA A 63 -7.15 -3.00 -12.54
CA ALA A 63 -7.59 -4.25 -11.91
C ALA A 63 -6.70 -4.61 -10.71
N LEU A 64 -5.38 -4.49 -10.84
CA LEU A 64 -4.42 -4.72 -9.76
C LEU A 64 -4.64 -3.76 -8.59
N PHE A 65 -4.91 -2.48 -8.89
CA PHE A 65 -5.28 -1.51 -7.86
C PHE A 65 -6.54 -1.92 -7.10
N LYS A 66 -7.60 -2.30 -7.82
CA LYS A 66 -8.85 -2.73 -7.19
C LYS A 66 -8.65 -4.00 -6.36
N ASN A 67 -7.83 -4.93 -6.84
CA ASN A 67 -7.48 -6.15 -6.12
C ASN A 67 -6.81 -5.83 -4.78
N SER A 68 -5.81 -4.95 -4.75
CA SER A 68 -5.13 -4.60 -3.49
C SER A 68 -6.04 -3.87 -2.50
N LEU A 69 -6.95 -3.02 -2.98
CA LEU A 69 -7.98 -2.40 -2.14
C LEU A 69 -8.92 -3.44 -1.53
N ASN A 70 -9.37 -4.41 -2.33
CA ASN A 70 -10.22 -5.49 -1.86
C ASN A 70 -9.49 -6.34 -0.81
N ASN A 71 -8.26 -6.76 -1.09
CA ASN A 71 -7.44 -7.57 -0.20
C ASN A 71 -7.19 -6.90 1.14
N ASN A 72 -6.81 -5.61 1.14
CA ASN A 72 -6.59 -4.89 2.39
C ASN A 72 -7.88 -4.72 3.19
N TYR A 73 -9.02 -4.51 2.50
CA TYR A 73 -10.33 -4.43 3.14
C TYR A 73 -10.79 -5.78 3.71
N THR A 74 -10.59 -6.87 2.99
CA THR A 74 -10.84 -8.25 3.47
C THR A 74 -10.08 -8.48 4.78
N LEU A 75 -8.82 -8.04 4.86
CA LEU A 75 -8.01 -8.14 6.08
C LEU A 75 -8.51 -7.20 7.19
N PHE A 76 -8.57 -5.89 6.95
CA PHE A 76 -8.65 -4.90 8.03
C PHE A 76 -9.96 -4.12 8.10
N GLN A 77 -10.87 -4.34 7.15
CA GLN A 77 -12.18 -3.70 7.09
C GLN A 77 -12.06 -2.17 7.22
N GLU A 78 -12.74 -1.55 8.19
CA GLU A 78 -12.67 -0.10 8.43
C GLU A 78 -11.29 0.42 8.81
N GLN A 79 -10.38 -0.47 9.23
CA GLN A 79 -9.00 -0.15 9.58
C GLN A 79 -8.02 -0.31 8.42
N ALA A 80 -8.52 -0.58 7.20
CA ALA A 80 -7.69 -0.65 6.00
C ALA A 80 -6.78 0.58 5.86
N PHE A 81 -5.50 0.33 5.54
CA PHE A 81 -4.44 1.33 5.39
C PHE A 81 -4.24 2.27 6.59
N ARG A 82 -4.54 1.82 7.82
CA ARG A 82 -4.39 2.59 9.06
C ARG A 82 -3.53 1.85 10.06
N LYS A 83 -2.80 2.61 10.87
CA LYS A 83 -2.16 2.07 12.07
C LYS A 83 -3.22 1.86 13.13
N HIS A 84 -3.30 0.63 13.63
CA HIS A 84 -4.27 0.25 14.64
C HIS A 84 -3.80 -0.99 15.38
N THR A 85 -4.34 -1.22 16.58
CA THR A 85 -4.17 -2.48 17.31
C THR A 85 -5.37 -3.40 17.08
N PRO A 86 -5.26 -4.73 17.36
CA PRO A 86 -6.34 -5.69 17.07
C PRO A 86 -7.71 -5.35 17.68
N ARG A 87 -7.75 -4.63 18.81
CA ARG A 87 -8.98 -4.29 19.53
C ARG A 87 -9.38 -2.82 19.38
N GLN A 88 -8.71 -2.07 18.50
CA GLN A 88 -8.98 -0.65 18.34
C GLN A 88 -10.29 -0.42 17.57
N SER A 89 -11.30 0.10 18.27
CA SER A 89 -12.59 0.48 17.68
C SER A 89 -12.53 1.83 16.98
N ARG A 90 -11.75 2.79 17.51
CA ARG A 90 -11.63 4.12 16.91
C ARG A 90 -10.78 4.07 15.64
N ARG A 91 -11.36 4.50 14.53
CA ARG A 91 -10.66 4.59 13.24
C ARG A 91 -9.58 5.69 13.26
N GLY A 92 -8.36 5.31 12.85
CA GLY A 92 -7.25 6.24 12.64
C GLY A 92 -7.32 7.01 11.32
N VAL A 93 -6.33 7.86 11.07
CA VAL A 93 -6.11 8.50 9.76
C VAL A 93 -5.41 7.51 8.82
N ILE A 94 -5.74 7.54 7.53
CA ILE A 94 -5.00 6.76 6.52
C ILE A 94 -3.53 7.11 6.60
N ASN A 95 -2.70 6.09 6.80
CA ASN A 95 -1.27 6.24 6.74
C ASN A 95 -0.80 5.98 5.31
N ILE A 96 -0.13 6.98 4.73
CA ILE A 96 0.12 6.99 3.29
C ILE A 96 1.36 6.17 2.94
N SER A 97 2.33 6.07 3.84
CA SER A 97 3.44 5.13 3.70
C SER A 97 2.96 3.68 3.77
N LEU A 98 2.00 3.38 4.65
CA LEU A 98 1.36 2.07 4.72
C LEU A 98 0.49 1.82 3.48
N TRP A 99 -0.19 2.83 2.96
CA TRP A 99 -0.89 2.77 1.68
C TRP A 99 0.06 2.36 0.55
N ASP A 100 1.20 3.04 0.40
CA ASP A 100 2.18 2.78 -0.67
C ASP A 100 2.54 1.29 -0.72
N VAL A 101 2.99 0.74 0.41
CA VAL A 101 3.46 -0.65 0.46
C VAL A 101 2.32 -1.65 0.40
N MET A 102 1.24 -1.46 1.15
CA MET A 102 0.15 -2.45 1.20
C MET A 102 -0.65 -2.50 -0.10
N THR A 103 -0.82 -1.37 -0.80
CA THR A 103 -1.49 -1.38 -2.11
C THR A 103 -0.64 -2.04 -3.19
N THR A 104 0.70 -1.92 -3.08
CA THR A 104 1.62 -2.53 -4.05
C THR A 104 1.76 -4.03 -3.81
N GLU A 105 2.09 -4.43 -2.59
CA GLU A 105 2.37 -5.84 -2.26
C GLU A 105 1.11 -6.72 -2.33
N LEU A 106 -0.02 -6.24 -1.80
CA LEU A 106 -1.27 -7.03 -1.83
C LEU A 106 -1.89 -7.15 -3.22
N ALA A 107 -1.45 -6.36 -4.21
CA ALA A 107 -1.94 -6.49 -5.58
C ALA A 107 -1.54 -7.84 -6.22
N ASN A 108 -0.46 -8.45 -5.72
CA ASN A 108 0.14 -9.66 -6.28
C ASN A 108 -0.53 -10.96 -5.83
N TYR A 109 -1.52 -10.89 -4.94
CA TYR A 109 -2.19 -12.06 -4.38
C TYR A 109 -3.68 -12.04 -4.72
N SER A 110 -4.26 -13.20 -5.01
CA SER A 110 -5.71 -13.35 -5.17
C SER A 110 -6.44 -13.14 -3.84
N ASP A 111 -7.73 -12.77 -3.91
CA ASP A 111 -8.56 -12.62 -2.72
C ASP A 111 -8.71 -13.97 -1.97
N GLU A 112 -8.71 -15.09 -2.68
CA GLU A 112 -8.72 -16.43 -2.11
C GLU A 112 -7.45 -16.71 -1.28
N GLN A 113 -6.27 -16.39 -1.82
CA GLN A 113 -5.00 -16.51 -1.10
C GLN A 113 -4.99 -15.65 0.16
N ILE A 114 -5.49 -14.41 0.06
CA ILE A 114 -5.56 -13.48 1.21
C ILE A 114 -6.53 -13.99 2.27
N LYS A 115 -7.68 -14.53 1.89
CA LYS A 115 -8.65 -15.12 2.83
C LYS A 115 -8.09 -16.35 3.53
N LEU A 116 -7.41 -17.22 2.79
CA LEU A 116 -6.81 -18.44 3.31
C LEU A 116 -5.81 -18.14 4.44
N HIS A 117 -4.95 -17.14 4.24
CA HIS A 117 -3.88 -16.77 5.18
C HIS A 117 -4.21 -15.54 6.05
N ALA A 118 -5.48 -15.15 6.14
CA ALA A 118 -5.87 -13.87 6.74
C ALA A 118 -5.40 -13.70 8.20
N ASN A 119 -5.43 -14.77 8.99
CA ASN A 119 -5.02 -14.73 10.40
C ASN A 119 -3.50 -14.59 10.55
N GLU A 120 -2.72 -15.30 9.73
CA GLU A 120 -1.25 -15.19 9.71
C GLU A 120 -0.83 -13.79 9.28
N ILE A 121 -1.41 -13.27 8.19
CA ILE A 121 -1.12 -11.92 7.68
C ILE A 121 -1.41 -10.88 8.76
N LYS A 122 -2.57 -10.94 9.43
CA LYS A 122 -2.91 -10.00 10.52
C LYS A 122 -1.92 -10.10 11.67
N THR A 123 -1.61 -11.32 12.09
CA THR A 123 -0.69 -11.56 13.22
C THR A 123 0.69 -11.01 12.93
N SER A 124 1.25 -11.31 11.76
CA SER A 124 2.57 -10.80 11.34
C SER A 124 2.55 -9.30 11.10
N PHE A 125 1.46 -8.75 10.53
CA PHE A 125 1.28 -7.30 10.37
C PHE A 125 1.32 -6.56 11.72
N TYR A 126 0.64 -7.07 12.75
CA TYR A 126 0.68 -6.44 14.07
C TYR A 126 2.03 -6.59 14.77
N LYS A 127 2.77 -7.69 14.55
CA LYS A 127 4.17 -7.79 15.00
C LYS A 127 5.01 -6.72 14.32
N LEU A 128 4.86 -6.57 13.01
CA LEU A 128 5.59 -5.58 12.21
C LEU A 128 5.24 -4.14 12.62
N LEU A 129 3.99 -3.83 12.97
CA LEU A 129 3.64 -2.51 13.52
C LEU A 129 4.30 -2.19 14.87
N ASN A 130 4.68 -3.21 15.65
CA ASN A 130 5.39 -3.04 16.92
C ASN A 130 6.92 -3.06 16.76
N ASP A 131 7.43 -3.40 15.57
CA ASP A 131 8.83 -3.22 15.23
C ASP A 131 9.16 -1.72 15.11
N GLU A 132 10.19 -1.28 15.84
CA GLU A 132 10.53 0.14 15.93
C GLU A 132 10.97 0.70 14.57
N ASP A 133 11.81 -0.04 13.85
CA ASP A 133 12.31 0.38 12.54
C ASP A 133 11.17 0.47 11.52
N PHE A 134 10.26 -0.50 11.51
CA PHE A 134 9.09 -0.44 10.62
C PHE A 134 8.16 0.70 11.00
N SER A 135 7.81 0.83 12.28
CA SER A 135 6.95 1.91 12.76
C SER A 135 7.52 3.28 12.39
N ASN A 136 8.83 3.46 12.54
CA ASN A 136 9.54 4.67 12.13
C ASN A 136 9.47 4.89 10.61
N SER A 137 9.69 3.85 9.80
CA SER A 137 9.66 3.94 8.33
C SER A 137 8.31 4.40 7.76
N ILE A 138 7.22 4.20 8.50
CA ILE A 138 5.86 4.65 8.15
C ILE A 138 5.39 5.86 8.98
N THR A 139 6.27 6.51 9.76
CA THR A 139 5.95 7.71 10.57
C THR A 139 6.83 8.90 10.25
N LEU A 140 8.14 8.68 10.19
CA LEU A 140 9.16 9.72 10.12
C LEU A 140 9.86 9.66 8.77
N GLY A 141 10.25 10.81 8.21
CA GLY A 141 11.02 10.87 6.97
C GLY A 141 10.47 9.96 5.87
N THR A 142 9.14 9.96 5.68
CA THR A 142 8.41 8.91 4.95
C THR A 142 8.71 8.85 3.46
N ASN A 143 9.28 9.92 2.92
CA ASN A 143 9.80 9.98 1.55
C ASN A 143 11.30 9.65 1.47
N SER A 144 12.03 9.46 2.58
CA SER A 144 13.46 9.12 2.47
C SER A 144 13.66 7.76 1.80
N THR A 145 14.67 7.63 0.94
CA THR A 145 14.97 6.36 0.24
C THR A 145 15.11 5.19 1.21
N ARG A 146 15.79 5.40 2.35
CA ARG A 146 15.93 4.38 3.40
C ARG A 146 14.57 3.88 3.91
N ASN A 147 13.66 4.78 4.29
CA ASN A 147 12.39 4.38 4.88
C ASN A 147 11.42 3.81 3.86
N VAL A 148 11.47 4.29 2.61
CA VAL A 148 10.74 3.66 1.51
C VAL A 148 11.24 2.24 1.29
N TRP A 149 12.54 2.05 1.10
CA TRP A 149 13.11 0.73 0.85
C TRP A 149 12.82 -0.24 2.00
N TYR A 150 13.03 0.19 3.25
CA TYR A 150 12.80 -0.64 4.42
C TYR A 150 11.35 -1.12 4.53
N ARG A 151 10.36 -0.22 4.38
CA ARG A 151 8.95 -0.64 4.53
C ARG A 151 8.52 -1.64 3.48
N PHE A 152 9.01 -1.49 2.24
CA PHE A 152 8.73 -2.42 1.15
C PHE A 152 9.38 -3.78 1.41
N MET A 153 10.68 -3.80 1.74
CA MET A 153 11.40 -5.02 2.10
C MET A 153 10.71 -5.78 3.24
N ALA A 154 10.35 -5.09 4.32
CA ALA A 154 9.77 -5.73 5.50
C ALA A 154 8.38 -6.35 5.23
N VAL A 155 7.51 -5.66 4.48
CA VAL A 155 6.19 -6.21 4.11
C VAL A 155 6.33 -7.34 3.10
N GLN A 156 7.23 -7.20 2.12
CA GLN A 156 7.50 -8.24 1.14
C GLN A 156 8.00 -9.52 1.83
N GLN A 157 8.97 -9.40 2.73
CA GLN A 157 9.47 -10.53 3.52
C GLN A 157 8.34 -11.17 4.34
N MET A 158 7.55 -10.35 5.06
CA MET A 158 6.41 -10.83 5.85
C MET A 158 5.43 -11.66 5.00
N LEU A 159 5.11 -11.22 3.78
CA LEU A 159 4.18 -11.93 2.91
C LEU A 159 4.84 -13.18 2.29
N GLN A 160 6.10 -13.10 1.89
CA GLN A 160 6.85 -14.25 1.36
C GLN A 160 6.96 -15.39 2.39
N GLU A 161 7.21 -15.07 3.66
CA GLU A 161 7.23 -16.06 4.74
C GLU A 161 5.88 -16.76 4.94
N ILE A 162 4.77 -16.14 4.57
CA ILE A 162 3.43 -16.72 4.71
C ILE A 162 3.06 -17.55 3.47
N PHE A 163 3.36 -17.04 2.27
CA PHE A 163 2.92 -17.67 1.02
C PHE A 163 3.90 -18.70 0.45
N ASN A 164 5.16 -18.71 0.92
CA ASN A 164 6.16 -19.71 0.53
C ASN A 164 6.44 -20.75 1.64
N ALA A 165 5.67 -20.71 2.73
CA ALA A 165 5.74 -21.70 3.82
C ALA A 165 5.00 -22.99 3.51
#